data_AF-A0A928SD52-F1
#
_entry.id   AF-A0A928SD52-F1
#
_cell.length_a   1.000
_cell.length_b   1.000
_cell.length_c   1.000
_cell.angle_alpha   90.00
_cell.angle_beta   90.00
_cell.angle_gamma   90.00
#
_symmetry.space_group_name_H-M   'P 1'
#
loop_
_entity.id
_entity.type
_entity.pdbx_description
1 polymer ?
#
loop_
_entity_poly.entity_id
_entity_poly.type
_entity_poly.pdbx_seq_one_letter_code
_entity_poly.pdbx_strand_id
1 'polypeptide(L)'
;MPLTDEYEPELVSQRTHHAMLIPWGRFARHRQLSQRLRTAVQVDRHQDAIPGGDLVLEFGLASLAGYEYLRDLNLGSHPLVKDQAVADAWDLEFGHYTTVSRFLYDLPEEAVNRVQTELEAIQRPYLHQAVHELLCHQECLTLCGDLTGRPVSDYSWTYPPDAVFGYMANQVRKGHQVALVTLKGSQQRIHVAAFHYAGDTVSSACLRQMVQETEARLGCRPRRRVELVRQRLEALETKIRAKQTWVEAQQTQLRQQLERQIRLGDRLRTIRQEIADLEAQGAGKPIRPQARLSQVYRHKTSQERQLQSALALESQARQALARHQGHLAELQAQREELIHWLAQLELDNQSLVHPVRIRWLLDGGFGDAANVTYLIELGYEIYTTAHNGKTTQGLLNQLEPEATWTQVGVQTQAIELSPAQPFGACP
;
A
#
# COMPACT_ATOMS: atom_id res chain seq x y z
N MET A 1 51.57 25.80 -58.94
CA MET A 1 51.46 24.91 -57.76
C MET A 1 49.99 24.82 -57.42
N PRO A 2 49.31 23.70 -57.67
CA PRO A 2 47.94 23.51 -57.24
C PRO A 2 47.94 23.18 -55.73
N LEU A 3 47.07 23.83 -54.98
CA LEU A 3 46.76 23.50 -53.59
C LEU A 3 45.93 22.22 -53.61
N THR A 4 46.48 21.15 -53.06
CA THR A 4 45.79 19.90 -52.80
C THR A 4 44.80 20.09 -51.64
N ASP A 5 43.51 19.98 -51.95
CA ASP A 5 42.44 19.65 -51.01
C ASP A 5 42.69 18.24 -50.47
N GLU A 6 43.45 18.11 -49.39
CA GLU A 6 43.54 16.86 -48.63
C GLU A 6 43.48 17.21 -47.15
N TYR A 7 42.26 17.32 -46.60
CA TYR A 7 41.91 17.03 -45.20
C TYR A 7 40.38 17.19 -45.03
N GLU A 8 39.59 16.50 -45.85
CA GLU A 8 38.23 16.15 -45.41
C GLU A 8 38.35 14.88 -44.55
N PRO A 9 37.99 14.90 -43.26
CA PRO A 9 37.94 13.66 -42.48
C PRO A 9 36.92 12.74 -43.15
N GLU A 10 37.35 11.54 -43.54
CA GLU A 10 36.45 10.48 -44.00
C GLU A 10 35.35 10.31 -42.94
N LEU A 11 34.15 10.81 -43.24
CA LEU A 11 32.96 10.58 -42.45
C LEU A 11 32.64 9.09 -42.58
N VAL A 12 33.16 8.29 -41.66
CA VAL A 12 32.79 6.87 -41.50
C VAL A 12 31.31 6.83 -41.14
N SER A 13 30.46 6.75 -42.16
CA SER A 13 29.02 6.65 -42.03
C SER A 13 28.63 5.18 -41.87
N GLN A 14 28.56 4.72 -40.62
CA GLN A 14 28.02 3.38 -40.33
C GLN A 14 26.48 3.41 -40.33
N ARG A 15 25.85 2.48 -41.05
CA ARG A 15 24.40 2.28 -40.99
C ARG A 15 24.04 1.61 -39.66
N THR A 16 23.08 2.18 -38.93
CA THR A 16 22.54 1.63 -37.68
C THR A 16 21.03 1.48 -37.79
N HIS A 17 20.50 0.42 -37.19
CA HIS A 17 19.04 0.21 -37.04
C HIS A 17 18.52 0.79 -35.71
N HIS A 18 19.42 1.31 -34.88
CA HIS A 18 19.14 1.80 -33.53
C HIS A 18 19.49 3.29 -33.40
N ALA A 19 19.09 4.09 -34.39
CA ALA A 19 19.55 5.48 -34.56
C ALA A 19 19.36 6.36 -33.31
N MET A 20 18.28 6.18 -32.54
CA MET A 20 18.04 6.94 -31.30
C MET A 20 18.98 6.58 -30.15
N LEU A 21 19.54 5.36 -30.14
CA LEU A 21 20.51 4.95 -29.13
C LEU A 21 21.85 5.69 -29.32
N ILE A 22 22.17 6.19 -30.51
CA ILE A 22 23.42 6.91 -30.77
C ILE A 22 23.51 8.25 -30.03
N PRO A 23 22.56 9.20 -30.18
CA PRO A 23 22.61 10.46 -29.42
C PRO A 23 22.46 10.22 -27.91
N TRP A 24 21.65 9.24 -27.49
CA TRP A 24 21.53 8.89 -26.07
C TRP A 24 22.82 8.30 -25.50
N GLY A 25 23.53 7.46 -26.27
CA GLY A 25 24.82 6.91 -25.88
C GLY A 25 25.89 7.99 -25.73
N ARG A 26 25.98 8.88 -26.71
CA ARG A 26 26.91 10.03 -26.63
C ARG A 26 26.64 10.91 -25.41
N PHE A 27 25.36 11.14 -25.10
CA PHE A 27 24.96 11.84 -23.88
C PHE A 27 25.33 11.04 -22.61
N ALA A 28 25.07 9.73 -22.58
CA ALA A 28 25.43 8.85 -21.48
C ALA A 28 26.96 8.85 -21.23
N ARG A 29 27.76 8.80 -22.29
CA ARG A 29 29.22 8.89 -22.24
C ARG A 29 29.70 10.25 -21.73
N HIS A 30 29.06 11.35 -22.16
CA HIS A 30 29.33 12.68 -21.60
C HIS A 30 29.07 12.74 -20.08
N ARG A 31 28.12 11.95 -19.57
CA ARG A 31 27.82 11.81 -18.13
C ARG A 31 28.60 10.68 -17.45
N GLN A 32 29.51 10.03 -18.17
CA GLN A 32 30.34 8.91 -17.70
C GLN A 32 29.51 7.74 -17.15
N LEU A 33 28.31 7.50 -17.70
CA LEU A 33 27.39 6.49 -17.17
C LEU A 33 28.02 5.09 -17.12
N SER A 34 28.68 4.64 -18.20
CA SER A 34 29.36 3.34 -18.26
C SER A 34 30.42 3.19 -17.17
N GLN A 35 31.32 4.16 -17.05
CA GLN A 35 32.36 4.16 -16.03
C GLN A 35 31.81 4.14 -14.60
N ARG A 36 30.74 4.91 -14.35
CA ARG A 36 30.10 4.95 -13.03
C ARG A 36 29.47 3.61 -12.67
N LEU A 37 28.79 2.97 -13.63
CA LEU A 37 28.18 1.65 -13.40
C LEU A 37 29.21 0.53 -13.27
N ARG A 38 30.29 0.54 -14.07
CA ARG A 38 31.44 -0.38 -13.86
C ARG A 38 32.04 -0.25 -12.47
N THR A 39 32.07 0.97 -11.92
CA THR A 39 32.58 1.24 -10.57
C THR A 39 31.61 0.79 -9.49
N ALA A 40 30.31 1.01 -9.69
CA ALA A 40 29.25 0.63 -8.75
C ALA A 40 29.05 -0.90 -8.67
N VAL A 41 29.28 -1.60 -9.78
CA VAL A 41 29.05 -3.04 -9.91
C VAL A 41 30.38 -3.79 -9.93
N GLN A 42 30.98 -3.93 -8.75
CA GLN A 42 32.14 -4.78 -8.54
C GLN A 42 31.67 -6.17 -8.09
N VAL A 43 31.60 -7.10 -9.04
CA VAL A 43 31.30 -8.51 -8.78
C VAL A 43 32.51 -9.31 -9.21
N ASP A 44 32.86 -10.35 -8.45
CA ASP A 44 33.92 -11.29 -8.83
C ASP A 44 33.65 -11.82 -10.24
N ARG A 45 34.66 -11.74 -11.11
CA ARG A 45 34.56 -11.90 -12.57
C ARG A 45 33.54 -12.98 -12.98
N HIS A 46 32.50 -12.57 -13.69
CA HIS A 46 31.63 -13.50 -14.40
C HIS A 46 32.44 -14.24 -15.48
N GLN A 47 32.00 -15.44 -15.85
CA GLN A 47 32.73 -16.39 -16.71
C GLN A 47 33.28 -15.79 -18.02
N ASP A 48 32.65 -14.73 -18.54
CA ASP A 48 32.97 -14.12 -19.83
C ASP A 48 33.86 -12.87 -19.72
N ALA A 49 34.36 -12.53 -18.52
CA ALA A 49 35.23 -11.37 -18.24
C ALA A 49 34.65 -9.97 -18.55
N ILE A 50 33.39 -9.88 -18.98
CA ILE A 50 32.68 -8.61 -19.23
C ILE A 50 32.38 -7.91 -17.89
N PRO A 51 32.62 -6.58 -17.78
CA PRO A 51 32.28 -5.83 -16.58
C PRO A 51 30.78 -5.91 -16.24
N GLY A 52 30.43 -6.13 -14.97
CA GLY A 52 29.03 -6.22 -14.55
C GLY A 52 28.21 -4.96 -14.85
N GLY A 53 28.83 -3.78 -14.77
CA GLY A 53 28.20 -2.52 -15.17
C GLY A 53 27.77 -2.46 -16.64
N ASP A 54 28.51 -3.13 -17.53
CA ASP A 54 28.19 -3.19 -18.96
C ASP A 54 27.01 -4.12 -19.20
N LEU A 55 26.94 -5.24 -18.48
CA LEU A 55 25.78 -6.16 -18.54
C LEU A 55 24.49 -5.50 -18.04
N VAL A 56 24.57 -4.65 -16.99
CA VAL A 56 23.43 -3.85 -16.53
C VAL A 56 22.99 -2.84 -17.59
N LEU A 57 23.94 -2.16 -18.24
CA LEU A 57 23.63 -1.22 -19.31
C LEU A 57 23.04 -1.91 -20.53
N GLU A 58 23.60 -3.05 -20.95
CA GLU A 58 23.10 -3.84 -22.07
C GLU A 58 21.63 -4.22 -21.88
N PHE A 59 21.26 -4.65 -20.67
CA PHE A 59 19.86 -4.90 -20.32
C PHE A 59 18.97 -3.65 -20.45
N GLY A 60 19.46 -2.50 -19.98
CA GLY A 60 18.77 -1.22 -20.17
C GLY A 60 18.60 -0.85 -21.64
N LEU A 61 19.61 -1.11 -22.47
CA LEU A 61 19.57 -0.86 -23.90
C LEU A 61 18.58 -1.78 -24.61
N ALA A 62 18.43 -3.04 -24.18
CA ALA A 62 17.40 -3.94 -24.71
C ALA A 62 15.99 -3.30 -24.57
N SER A 63 15.71 -2.69 -23.42
CA SER A 63 14.46 -1.99 -23.16
C SER A 63 14.30 -0.75 -24.05
N LEU A 64 15.37 0.05 -24.21
CA LEU A 64 15.36 1.25 -25.07
C LEU A 64 15.28 0.92 -26.56
N ALA A 65 15.79 -0.23 -26.98
CA ALA A 65 15.67 -0.76 -28.33
C ALA A 65 14.26 -1.33 -28.63
N GLY A 66 13.41 -1.45 -27.60
CA GLY A 66 12.05 -1.97 -27.73
C GLY A 66 12.00 -3.49 -27.89
N TYR A 67 13.01 -4.21 -27.39
CA TYR A 67 12.99 -5.67 -27.42
C TYR A 67 12.02 -6.24 -26.38
N GLU A 68 11.24 -7.23 -26.80
CA GLU A 68 10.31 -7.95 -25.93
C GLU A 68 11.04 -9.03 -25.12
N TYR A 69 11.99 -9.73 -25.74
CA TYR A 69 12.74 -10.81 -25.10
C TYR A 69 14.22 -10.50 -25.04
N LEU A 70 14.88 -10.87 -23.93
CA LEU A 70 16.32 -10.65 -23.76
C LEU A 70 17.15 -11.35 -24.86
N ARG A 71 16.69 -12.50 -25.37
CA ARG A 71 17.35 -13.23 -26.48
C ARG A 71 17.44 -12.42 -27.77
N ASP A 72 16.58 -11.41 -27.94
CA ASP A 72 16.54 -10.60 -29.15
C ASP A 72 17.78 -9.71 -29.29
N LEU A 73 18.51 -9.47 -28.18
CA LEU A 73 19.84 -8.85 -28.20
C LEU A 73 20.77 -9.51 -29.22
N ASN A 74 20.78 -10.85 -29.26
CA ASN A 74 21.65 -11.63 -30.15
C ASN A 74 20.89 -12.24 -31.35
N LEU A 75 19.63 -12.61 -31.16
CA LEU A 75 18.84 -13.42 -32.10
C LEU A 75 17.72 -12.64 -32.82
N GLY A 76 17.50 -11.37 -32.48
CA GLY A 76 16.47 -10.54 -33.11
C GLY A 76 16.73 -10.27 -34.59
N SER A 77 15.75 -9.67 -35.28
CA SER A 77 15.90 -9.28 -36.69
C SER A 77 17.02 -8.26 -36.92
N HIS A 78 17.28 -7.41 -35.93
CA HIS A 78 18.35 -6.42 -35.91
C HIS A 78 19.12 -6.51 -34.59
N PRO A 79 19.98 -7.51 -34.39
CA PRO A 79 20.65 -7.75 -33.10
C PRO A 79 21.49 -6.56 -32.64
N LEU A 80 21.20 -6.05 -31.44
CA LEU A 80 21.92 -4.90 -30.86
C LEU A 80 23.41 -5.18 -30.68
N VAL A 81 23.78 -6.42 -30.34
CA VAL A 81 25.17 -6.83 -30.12
C VAL A 81 26.05 -6.73 -31.37
N LYS A 82 25.44 -6.59 -32.56
CA LYS A 82 26.14 -6.42 -33.84
C LYS A 82 26.23 -4.95 -34.28
N ASP A 83 25.63 -4.04 -33.53
CA ASP A 83 25.58 -2.61 -33.87
C ASP A 83 26.76 -1.86 -33.24
N GLN A 84 27.88 -1.81 -33.97
CA GLN A 84 29.11 -1.15 -33.49
C GLN A 84 28.90 0.34 -33.21
N ALA A 85 28.03 1.02 -33.98
CA ALA A 85 27.76 2.44 -33.74
C ALA A 85 27.16 2.65 -32.35
N VAL A 86 26.31 1.73 -31.89
CA VAL A 86 25.78 1.75 -30.52
C VAL A 86 26.87 1.42 -29.51
N ALA A 87 27.67 0.38 -29.73
CA ALA A 87 28.77 0.01 -28.85
C ALA A 87 29.72 1.19 -28.60
N ASP A 88 30.12 1.88 -29.67
CA ASP A 88 31.02 3.04 -29.61
C ASP A 88 30.38 4.26 -28.92
N ALA A 89 29.08 4.48 -29.18
CA ALA A 89 28.35 5.60 -28.60
C ALA A 89 28.20 5.45 -27.08
N TRP A 90 27.95 4.23 -26.61
CA TRP A 90 27.75 3.93 -25.18
C TRP A 90 29.03 3.56 -24.44
N ASP A 91 30.14 3.33 -25.15
CA ASP A 91 31.38 2.80 -24.60
C ASP A 91 31.10 1.50 -23.84
N LEU A 92 30.58 0.48 -24.55
CA LEU A 92 30.06 -0.75 -23.95
C LEU A 92 30.60 -1.99 -24.67
N GLU A 93 30.93 -3.01 -23.89
CA GLU A 93 31.22 -4.35 -24.39
C GLU A 93 29.97 -5.23 -24.31
N PHE A 94 29.47 -5.68 -25.47
CA PHE A 94 28.27 -6.50 -25.53
C PHE A 94 28.55 -7.97 -25.19
N GLY A 95 27.71 -8.55 -24.36
CA GLY A 95 27.70 -9.97 -24.04
C GLY A 95 26.71 -10.79 -24.86
N HIS A 96 26.63 -12.07 -24.52
CA HIS A 96 25.52 -12.91 -24.95
C HIS A 96 24.35 -12.77 -23.98
N TYR A 97 23.10 -12.82 -24.46
CA TYR A 97 21.91 -12.63 -23.63
C TYR A 97 21.83 -13.58 -22.43
N THR A 98 22.40 -14.79 -22.56
CA THR A 98 22.47 -15.76 -21.45
C THR A 98 23.39 -15.29 -20.34
N THR A 99 24.45 -14.57 -20.67
CA THR A 99 25.39 -13.95 -19.74
C THR A 99 24.69 -12.83 -18.99
N VAL A 100 24.00 -11.94 -19.71
CA VAL A 100 23.17 -10.88 -19.11
C VAL A 100 22.14 -11.48 -18.15
N SER A 101 21.40 -12.51 -18.60
CA SER A 101 20.36 -13.16 -17.79
C SER A 101 20.89 -13.76 -16.49
N ARG A 102 22.00 -14.51 -16.56
CA ARG A 102 22.59 -15.16 -15.36
C ARG A 102 23.15 -14.11 -14.42
N PHE A 103 23.86 -13.13 -14.96
CA PHE A 103 24.42 -12.04 -14.19
C PHE A 103 23.35 -11.26 -13.41
N LEU A 104 22.24 -10.89 -14.06
CA LEU A 104 21.14 -10.18 -13.39
C LEU A 104 20.44 -11.03 -12.34
N TYR A 105 20.34 -12.35 -12.56
CA TYR A 105 19.75 -13.28 -11.58
C TYR A 105 20.58 -13.39 -10.31
N ASP A 106 21.91 -13.38 -10.44
CA ASP A 106 22.85 -13.49 -9.32
C ASP A 106 23.24 -12.12 -8.71
N LEU A 107 22.71 -11.01 -9.25
CA LEU A 107 23.07 -9.67 -8.82
C LEU A 107 22.54 -9.38 -7.40
N PRO A 108 23.39 -9.09 -6.40
CA PRO A 108 22.94 -8.84 -5.05
C PRO A 108 22.22 -7.50 -4.95
N GLU A 109 21.25 -7.42 -4.03
CA GLU A 109 20.46 -6.20 -3.77
C GLU A 109 21.34 -4.97 -3.46
N GLU A 110 22.48 -5.16 -2.78
CA GLU A 110 23.44 -4.09 -2.51
C GLU A 110 24.02 -3.48 -3.80
N ALA A 111 24.30 -4.30 -4.82
CA ALA A 111 24.77 -3.81 -6.11
C ALA A 111 23.65 -3.07 -6.86
N VAL A 112 22.41 -3.55 -6.77
CA VAL A 112 21.23 -2.86 -7.32
C VAL A 112 21.08 -1.46 -6.70
N ASN A 113 21.20 -1.35 -5.37
CA ASN A 113 21.12 -0.08 -4.65
C ASN A 113 22.24 0.90 -5.06
N ARG A 114 23.46 0.40 -5.30
CA ARG A 114 24.56 1.24 -5.84
C ARG A 114 24.25 1.74 -7.26
N VAL A 115 23.73 0.87 -8.13
CA VAL A 115 23.29 1.27 -9.49
C VAL A 115 22.21 2.35 -9.41
N GLN A 116 21.19 2.17 -8.57
CA GLN A 116 20.13 3.17 -8.37
C GLN A 116 20.69 4.50 -7.90
N THR A 117 21.61 4.48 -6.92
CA THR A 117 22.27 5.69 -6.40
C THR A 117 23.01 6.45 -7.52
N GLU A 118 23.74 5.74 -8.38
CA GLU A 118 24.44 6.36 -9.50
C GLU A 118 23.47 7.01 -10.51
N LEU A 119 22.39 6.31 -10.87
CA LEU A 119 21.37 6.82 -11.78
C LEU A 119 20.66 8.05 -11.20
N GLU A 120 20.32 8.03 -9.91
CA GLU A 120 19.71 9.16 -9.21
C GLU A 120 20.65 10.37 -9.17
N ALA A 121 21.94 10.15 -8.90
CA ALA A 121 22.93 11.22 -8.92
C ALA A 121 23.09 11.85 -10.31
N ILE A 122 22.94 11.08 -11.39
CA ILE A 122 22.91 11.62 -12.78
C ILE A 122 21.64 12.46 -13.01
N GLN A 123 20.49 11.97 -12.55
CA GLN A 123 19.17 12.58 -12.79
C GLN A 123 18.92 13.84 -11.95
N ARG A 124 19.41 13.89 -10.71
CA ARG A 124 19.18 14.97 -9.74
C ARG A 124 19.35 16.39 -10.29
N PRO A 125 20.44 16.77 -10.98
CA PRO A 125 20.58 18.12 -11.51
C PRO A 125 19.50 18.49 -12.54
N TYR A 126 19.06 17.53 -13.36
CA TYR A 126 17.99 17.77 -14.34
C TYR A 126 16.63 17.95 -13.66
N LEU A 127 16.36 17.15 -12.62
CA LEU A 127 15.16 17.31 -11.82
C LEU A 127 15.12 18.68 -11.14
N HIS A 128 16.22 19.08 -10.48
CA HIS A 128 16.32 20.37 -9.80
C HIS A 128 16.15 21.55 -10.77
N GLN A 129 16.80 21.48 -11.94
CA GLN A 129 16.67 22.51 -12.97
C GLN A 129 15.22 22.63 -13.45
N ALA A 130 14.55 21.52 -13.70
CA ALA A 130 13.16 21.54 -14.14
C ALA A 130 12.19 22.02 -13.06
N VAL A 131 12.41 21.64 -11.79
CA VAL A 131 11.64 22.18 -10.66
C VAL A 131 11.83 23.69 -10.58
N HIS A 132 13.07 24.17 -10.68
CA HIS A 132 13.37 25.60 -10.67
C HIS A 132 12.67 26.34 -11.82
N GLU A 133 12.78 25.84 -13.05
CA GLU A 133 12.12 26.41 -14.22
C GLU A 133 10.60 26.48 -14.03
N LEU A 134 9.98 25.38 -13.56
CA LEU A 134 8.54 25.34 -13.31
C LEU A 134 8.12 26.33 -12.23
N LEU A 135 8.87 26.45 -11.14
CA LEU A 135 8.55 27.41 -10.08
C LEU A 135 8.71 28.87 -10.53
N CYS A 136 9.57 29.15 -11.52
CA CYS A 136 9.71 30.48 -12.11
C CYS A 136 8.56 30.85 -13.07
N HIS A 137 7.94 29.86 -13.72
CA HIS A 137 6.97 30.10 -14.81
C HIS A 137 5.54 29.63 -14.51
N GLN A 138 5.34 28.81 -13.48
CA GLN A 138 4.07 28.21 -13.12
C GLN A 138 3.81 28.35 -11.62
N GLU A 139 2.54 28.53 -11.27
CA GLU A 139 2.14 28.64 -9.87
C GLU A 139 2.07 27.29 -9.14
N CYS A 140 2.08 26.15 -9.87
CA CYS A 140 1.82 24.84 -9.29
C CYS A 140 2.58 23.73 -10.03
N LEU A 141 3.30 22.88 -9.27
CA LEU A 141 3.93 21.67 -9.80
C LEU A 141 2.89 20.56 -9.99
N THR A 142 2.91 19.86 -11.12
CA THR A 142 1.99 18.74 -11.36
C THR A 142 2.75 17.42 -11.39
N LEU A 143 2.43 16.55 -10.44
CA LEU A 143 2.93 15.19 -10.32
C LEU A 143 1.90 14.19 -10.84
N CYS A 144 2.38 13.11 -11.44
CA CYS A 144 1.56 11.97 -11.83
C CYS A 144 2.09 10.73 -11.13
N GLY A 145 1.26 10.12 -10.29
CA GLY A 145 1.52 8.84 -9.64
C GLY A 145 0.71 7.75 -10.31
N ASP A 146 1.38 6.70 -10.75
CA ASP A 146 0.77 5.52 -11.36
C ASP A 146 1.18 4.26 -10.59
N LEU A 147 0.30 3.27 -10.52
CA LEU A 147 0.57 1.96 -9.96
C LEU A 147 0.22 0.91 -11.02
N THR A 148 1.24 0.41 -11.69
CA THR A 148 1.06 -0.53 -12.79
C THR A 148 1.37 -1.95 -12.35
N GLY A 149 0.44 -2.87 -12.58
CA GLY A 149 0.70 -4.31 -12.46
C GLY A 149 1.65 -4.81 -13.54
N ARG A 150 2.64 -5.60 -13.14
CA ARG A 150 3.64 -6.27 -13.98
C ARG A 150 3.49 -7.78 -13.79
N PRO A 151 2.64 -8.45 -14.61
CA PRO A 151 2.52 -9.89 -14.54
C PRO A 151 3.86 -10.54 -14.91
N VAL A 152 4.19 -11.64 -14.23
CA VAL A 152 5.30 -12.50 -14.64
C VAL A 152 4.95 -13.20 -15.96
N SER A 153 5.97 -13.66 -16.68
CA SER A 153 5.76 -14.36 -17.95
C SER A 153 5.02 -15.69 -17.74
N ASP A 154 4.07 -15.98 -18.62
CA ASP A 154 3.36 -17.27 -18.66
C ASP A 154 4.30 -18.47 -18.94
N TYR A 155 5.52 -18.21 -19.41
CA TYR A 155 6.53 -19.22 -19.74
C TYR A 155 7.55 -19.46 -18.61
N SER A 156 7.41 -18.76 -17.47
CA SER A 156 8.28 -18.93 -16.31
C SER A 156 7.82 -20.10 -15.44
N TRP A 157 8.77 -20.95 -15.02
CA TRP A 157 8.50 -22.10 -14.15
C TRP A 157 8.93 -21.84 -12.69
N THR A 158 9.78 -20.84 -12.49
CA THR A 158 10.29 -20.37 -11.19
C THR A 158 10.01 -18.88 -11.05
N TYR A 159 9.71 -18.45 -9.82
CA TYR A 159 9.31 -17.08 -9.53
C TYR A 159 10.02 -16.58 -8.27
N PRO A 160 10.40 -15.30 -8.21
CA PRO A 160 10.83 -14.66 -6.98
C PRO A 160 9.78 -14.79 -5.86
N PRO A 161 10.16 -14.82 -4.57
CA PRO A 161 9.22 -14.95 -3.46
C PRO A 161 8.18 -13.83 -3.38
N ASP A 162 8.51 -12.63 -3.86
CA ASP A 162 7.67 -11.43 -3.89
C ASP A 162 6.78 -11.35 -5.13
N ALA A 163 6.90 -12.29 -6.08
CA ALA A 163 5.95 -12.47 -7.17
C ALA A 163 4.68 -13.17 -6.64
N VAL A 164 3.70 -12.37 -6.22
CA VAL A 164 2.46 -12.85 -5.59
C VAL A 164 1.24 -12.50 -6.43
N PHE A 165 0.09 -13.10 -6.12
CA PHE A 165 -1.15 -12.81 -6.82
C PHE A 165 -1.70 -11.44 -6.43
N GLY A 166 -2.00 -10.63 -7.44
CA GLY A 166 -2.58 -9.31 -7.28
C GLY A 166 -3.48 -8.93 -8.45
N TYR A 167 -4.19 -7.82 -8.32
CA TYR A 167 -5.01 -7.30 -9.41
C TYR A 167 -4.14 -6.51 -10.40
N MET A 168 -4.03 -7.01 -11.63
CA MET A 168 -3.16 -6.50 -12.69
C MET A 168 -3.83 -6.67 -14.06
N ALA A 169 -3.75 -5.65 -14.91
CA ALA A 169 -4.36 -5.70 -16.25
C ALA A 169 -5.84 -6.16 -16.24
N ASN A 170 -6.62 -5.61 -15.32
CA ASN A 170 -8.04 -5.92 -15.09
C ASN A 170 -8.37 -7.36 -14.65
N GLN A 171 -7.37 -8.15 -14.23
CA GLN A 171 -7.52 -9.54 -13.81
C GLN A 171 -6.65 -9.85 -12.58
N VAL A 172 -6.93 -10.95 -11.87
CA VAL A 172 -6.01 -11.45 -10.84
C VAL A 172 -4.89 -12.23 -11.53
N ARG A 173 -3.64 -11.78 -11.36
CA ARG A 173 -2.45 -12.41 -11.96
C ARG A 173 -1.32 -12.47 -10.95
N LYS A 174 -0.42 -13.44 -11.11
CA LYS A 174 0.84 -13.49 -10.37
C LYS A 174 1.79 -12.44 -10.95
N GLY A 175 2.44 -11.65 -10.10
CA GLY A 175 3.26 -10.55 -10.59
C GLY A 175 3.81 -9.65 -9.50
N HIS A 176 4.32 -8.52 -9.96
CA HIS A 176 4.80 -7.41 -9.16
C HIS A 176 4.00 -6.14 -9.48
N GLN A 177 3.97 -5.19 -8.57
CA GLN A 177 3.45 -3.85 -8.85
C GLN A 177 4.61 -2.87 -8.94
N VAL A 178 4.50 -1.91 -9.86
CA VAL A 178 5.49 -0.84 -9.99
C VAL A 178 4.78 0.49 -9.82
N ALA A 179 5.19 1.25 -8.82
CA ALA A 179 4.70 2.62 -8.65
C ALA A 179 5.68 3.60 -9.29
N LEU A 180 5.16 4.53 -10.08
CA LEU A 180 5.94 5.51 -10.84
C LEU A 180 5.45 6.91 -10.51
N VAL A 181 6.38 7.80 -10.17
CA VAL A 181 6.12 9.23 -10.00
C VAL A 181 6.84 10.01 -11.10
N THR A 182 6.08 10.82 -11.81
CA THR A 182 6.62 11.74 -12.82
C THR A 182 6.19 13.18 -12.56
N LEU A 183 7.07 14.12 -12.83
CA LEU A 183 6.81 15.55 -12.85
C LEU A 183 6.48 15.98 -14.28
N LYS A 184 5.37 16.69 -14.46
CA LYS A 184 5.02 17.31 -15.73
C LYS A 184 5.83 18.61 -15.89
N GLY A 185 6.87 18.56 -16.71
CA GLY A 185 7.65 19.73 -17.11
C GLY A 185 6.99 20.54 -18.23
N SER A 186 7.62 21.67 -18.60
CA SER A 186 7.15 22.58 -19.65
C SER A 186 7.08 21.90 -21.03
N GLN A 187 8.08 21.09 -21.36
CA GLN A 187 8.20 20.42 -22.67
C GLN A 187 8.25 18.89 -22.57
N GLN A 188 8.55 18.35 -21.38
CA GLN A 188 8.80 16.93 -21.18
C GLN A 188 8.31 16.46 -19.81
N ARG A 189 8.07 15.16 -19.68
CA ARG A 189 7.85 14.51 -18.39
C ARG A 189 9.19 14.06 -17.82
N ILE A 190 9.35 14.25 -16.52
CA ILE A 190 10.60 13.94 -15.82
C ILE A 190 10.30 12.87 -14.79
N HIS A 191 11.11 11.82 -14.77
CA HIS A 191 11.00 10.78 -13.76
C HIS A 191 11.48 11.32 -12.41
N VAL A 192 10.70 11.08 -11.35
CA VAL A 192 11.03 11.51 -10.00
C VAL A 192 11.40 10.31 -9.15
N ALA A 193 10.53 9.30 -9.09
CA ALA A 193 10.75 8.10 -8.31
C ALA A 193 10.05 6.88 -8.92
N ALA A 194 10.61 5.71 -8.69
CA ALA A 194 10.04 4.41 -9.04
C ALA A 194 10.18 3.48 -7.84
N PHE A 195 9.16 2.65 -7.63
CA PHE A 195 9.14 1.66 -6.56
C PHE A 195 8.71 0.31 -7.11
N HIS A 196 9.37 -0.74 -6.63
CA HIS A 196 9.03 -2.12 -6.92
C HIS A 196 8.34 -2.73 -5.70
N TYR A 197 7.22 -3.39 -5.93
CA TYR A 197 6.37 -3.93 -4.89
C TYR A 197 5.89 -5.33 -5.24
N ALA A 198 5.56 -6.11 -4.21
CA ALA A 198 4.86 -7.37 -4.37
C ALA A 198 3.48 -7.15 -5.02
N GLY A 199 2.96 -8.16 -5.70
CA GLY A 199 1.71 -8.09 -6.45
C GLY A 199 0.47 -7.66 -5.66
N ASP A 200 0.43 -7.89 -4.34
CA ASP A 200 -0.72 -7.66 -3.44
C ASP A 200 -0.61 -6.38 -2.60
N THR A 201 0.21 -5.43 -3.04
CA THR A 201 0.57 -4.26 -2.21
C THR A 201 -0.61 -3.33 -1.93
N VAL A 202 -0.70 -2.90 -0.66
CA VAL A 202 -1.73 -1.98 -0.19
C VAL A 202 -1.41 -0.54 -0.64
N SER A 203 -2.37 0.08 -1.32
CA SER A 203 -2.22 1.42 -1.92
C SER A 203 -1.77 2.50 -0.93
N SER A 204 -2.19 2.42 0.33
CA SER A 204 -1.88 3.43 1.35
C SER A 204 -0.43 3.41 1.84
N ALA A 205 0.19 2.24 1.95
CA ALA A 205 1.61 2.13 2.27
C ALA A 205 2.46 2.66 1.10
N CYS A 206 2.10 2.25 -0.12
CA CYS A 206 2.72 2.70 -1.37
C CYS A 206 2.65 4.23 -1.50
N LEU A 207 1.48 4.85 -1.30
CA LEU A 207 1.30 6.29 -1.45
C LEU A 207 2.18 7.09 -0.48
N ARG A 208 2.27 6.67 0.79
CA ARG A 208 3.09 7.37 1.80
C ARG A 208 4.56 7.40 1.39
N GLN A 209 5.09 6.25 0.97
CA GLN A 209 6.47 6.15 0.49
C GLN A 209 6.67 7.02 -0.76
N MET A 210 5.75 6.95 -1.73
CA MET A 210 5.81 7.78 -2.94
C MET A 210 5.89 9.27 -2.60
N VAL A 211 5.07 9.75 -1.68
CA VAL A 211 5.04 11.17 -1.29
C VAL A 211 6.33 11.58 -0.58
N GLN A 212 6.79 10.82 0.41
CA GLN A 212 8.00 11.13 1.18
C GLN A 212 9.23 11.22 0.29
N GLU A 213 9.42 10.21 -0.57
CA GLU A 213 10.55 10.16 -1.51
C GLU A 213 10.45 11.25 -2.58
N THR A 214 9.24 11.56 -3.03
CA THR A 214 9.03 12.66 -3.98
C THR A 214 9.41 14.00 -3.37
N GLU A 215 8.97 14.30 -2.14
CA GLU A 215 9.36 15.55 -1.47
C GLU A 215 10.87 15.63 -1.25
N ALA A 216 11.51 14.52 -0.85
CA ALA A 216 12.96 14.45 -0.67
C ALA A 216 13.71 14.75 -1.98
N ARG A 217 13.27 14.18 -3.11
CA ARG A 217 13.91 14.35 -4.42
C ARG A 217 13.62 15.71 -5.07
N LEU A 218 12.44 16.28 -4.85
CA LEU A 218 12.09 17.61 -5.34
C LEU A 218 12.70 18.72 -4.49
N GLY A 219 13.02 18.45 -3.22
CA GLY A 219 13.54 19.44 -2.28
C GLY A 219 12.53 20.52 -1.89
N CYS A 220 11.24 20.32 -2.19
CA CYS A 220 10.16 21.26 -1.90
C CYS A 220 8.86 20.51 -1.61
N ARG A 221 7.96 21.16 -0.86
CA ARG A 221 6.68 20.58 -0.45
C ARG A 221 5.62 21.65 -0.17
N PRO A 222 4.33 21.29 -0.19
CA PRO A 222 3.26 22.19 0.23
C PRO A 222 3.29 22.49 1.72
N ARG A 223 2.62 23.58 2.10
CA ARG A 223 2.30 23.84 3.51
C ARG A 223 1.30 22.82 4.01
N ARG A 224 1.59 22.18 5.14
CA ARG A 224 0.69 21.21 5.78
C ARG A 224 -0.55 21.92 6.33
N ARG A 225 -1.72 21.32 6.15
CA ARG A 225 -3.04 21.83 6.56
C ARG A 225 -3.41 21.35 7.96
N VAL A 226 -2.66 21.82 8.95
CA VAL A 226 -2.82 21.45 10.37
C VAL A 226 -4.21 21.79 10.92
N GLU A 227 -4.85 22.82 10.37
CA GLU A 227 -6.21 23.25 10.71
C GLU A 227 -7.26 22.17 10.45
N LEU A 228 -7.11 21.37 9.38
CA LEU A 228 -8.04 20.28 9.07
C LEU A 228 -7.90 19.14 10.08
N VAL A 229 -6.67 18.83 10.49
CA VAL A 229 -6.40 17.82 11.52
C VAL A 229 -6.96 18.25 12.87
N ARG A 230 -6.82 19.54 13.24
CA ARG A 230 -7.42 20.10 14.46
C ARG A 230 -8.95 19.99 14.45
N GLN A 231 -9.60 20.31 13.34
CA GLN A 231 -11.06 20.14 13.21
C GLN A 231 -11.49 18.67 13.37
N ARG A 232 -10.74 17.73 12.79
CA ARG A 232 -11.00 16.29 12.98
C ARG A 232 -10.81 15.88 14.44
N LEU A 233 -9.80 16.41 15.11
CA LEU A 233 -9.53 16.15 16.52
C LEU A 233 -10.67 16.65 17.41
N GLU A 234 -11.16 17.87 17.19
CA GLU A 234 -12.32 18.43 17.91
C GLU A 234 -13.59 17.58 17.71
N ALA A 235 -13.85 17.15 16.48
CA ALA A 235 -14.97 16.26 16.17
C ALA A 235 -14.82 14.90 16.86
N LEU A 236 -13.61 14.34 16.91
CA LEU A 236 -13.31 13.09 17.59
C LEU A 236 -13.45 13.22 19.11
N GLU A 237 -12.96 14.30 19.71
CA GLU A 237 -13.12 14.57 21.13
C GLU A 237 -14.59 14.71 21.53
N THR A 238 -15.42 15.30 20.68
CA THR A 238 -16.88 15.36 20.88
C THR A 238 -17.49 13.96 20.90
N LYS A 239 -17.08 13.07 19.98
CA LYS A 239 -17.53 11.66 19.96
C LYS A 239 -17.07 10.90 21.22
N ILE A 240 -15.83 11.11 21.65
CA ILE A 240 -15.28 10.51 22.87
C ILE A 240 -16.10 10.94 24.08
N ARG A 241 -16.37 12.24 24.26
CA ARG A 241 -17.17 12.76 25.38
C ARG A 241 -18.57 12.16 25.39
N ALA A 242 -19.24 12.14 24.24
CA ALA A 242 -20.57 11.53 24.13
C ALA A 242 -20.54 10.03 24.52
N LYS A 243 -19.50 9.30 24.08
CA LYS A 243 -19.36 7.88 24.39
C LYS A 243 -19.03 7.63 25.86
N GLN A 244 -18.24 8.49 26.49
CA GLN A 244 -17.97 8.45 27.93
C GLN A 244 -19.26 8.57 28.74
N THR A 245 -20.15 9.49 28.37
CA THR A 245 -21.48 9.62 29.01
C THR A 245 -22.30 8.33 28.88
N TRP A 246 -22.26 7.65 27.73
CA TRP A 246 -22.92 6.35 27.56
C TRP A 246 -22.33 5.26 28.46
N VAL A 247 -21.00 5.21 28.58
CA VAL A 247 -20.30 4.26 29.46
C VAL A 247 -20.70 4.50 30.92
N GLU A 248 -20.71 5.75 31.37
CA GLU A 248 -21.12 6.13 32.74
C GLU A 248 -22.59 5.78 33.02
N ALA A 249 -23.48 5.99 32.06
CA ALA A 249 -24.89 5.61 32.17
C ALA A 249 -25.05 4.08 32.29
N GLN A 250 -24.34 3.30 31.48
CA GLN A 250 -24.38 1.84 31.56
C GLN A 250 -23.77 1.30 32.86
N GLN A 251 -22.68 1.90 33.35
CA GLN A 251 -22.12 1.56 34.67
C GLN A 251 -23.14 1.83 35.79
N THR A 252 -23.88 2.94 35.70
CA THR A 252 -24.92 3.28 36.66
C THR A 252 -26.08 2.28 36.61
N GLN A 253 -26.53 1.88 35.42
CA GLN A 253 -27.54 0.86 35.25
C GLN A 253 -27.10 -0.50 35.84
N LEU A 254 -25.84 -0.88 35.61
CA LEU A 254 -25.26 -2.11 36.17
C LEU A 254 -25.29 -2.09 37.72
N ARG A 255 -24.85 -0.97 38.33
CA ARG A 255 -24.92 -0.78 39.79
C ARG A 255 -26.36 -0.94 40.31
N GLN A 256 -27.33 -0.32 39.65
CA GLN A 256 -28.74 -0.42 40.04
C GLN A 256 -29.28 -1.86 39.95
N GLN A 257 -28.88 -2.64 38.95
CA GLN A 257 -29.28 -4.06 38.85
C GLN A 257 -28.64 -4.90 39.95
N LEU A 258 -27.34 -4.70 40.24
CA LEU A 258 -26.66 -5.38 41.34
C LEU A 258 -27.33 -5.10 42.69
N GLU A 259 -27.63 -3.84 42.99
CA GLU A 259 -28.36 -3.48 44.20
C GLU A 259 -29.76 -4.10 44.25
N ARG A 260 -30.46 -4.14 43.11
CA ARG A 260 -31.77 -4.79 43.01
C ARG A 260 -31.68 -6.29 43.31
N GLN A 261 -30.64 -6.97 42.82
CA GLN A 261 -30.42 -8.39 43.10
C GLN A 261 -30.17 -8.65 44.58
N ILE A 262 -29.34 -7.82 45.23
CA ILE A 262 -29.10 -7.91 46.69
C ILE A 262 -30.42 -7.78 47.45
N ARG A 263 -31.21 -6.73 47.17
CA ARG A 263 -32.52 -6.52 47.81
C ARG A 263 -33.50 -7.68 47.59
N LEU A 264 -33.54 -8.24 46.38
CA LEU A 264 -34.40 -9.40 46.07
C LEU A 264 -33.91 -10.66 46.77
N GLY A 265 -32.59 -10.87 46.86
CA GLY A 265 -31.98 -11.98 47.59
C GLY A 265 -32.31 -11.98 49.08
N ASP A 266 -32.23 -10.82 49.74
CA ASP A 266 -32.57 -10.67 51.16
C ASP A 266 -34.07 -10.92 51.43
N ARG A 267 -34.94 -10.41 50.54
CA ARG A 267 -36.39 -10.69 50.61
C ARG A 267 -36.70 -12.17 50.43
N LEU A 268 -36.05 -12.84 49.47
CA LEU A 268 -36.21 -14.28 49.26
C LEU A 268 -35.76 -15.09 50.46
N ARG A 269 -34.70 -14.68 51.17
CA ARG A 269 -34.26 -15.31 52.41
C ARG A 269 -35.32 -15.21 53.49
N THR A 270 -35.91 -14.02 53.66
CA THR A 270 -36.99 -13.78 54.62
C THR A 270 -38.23 -14.62 54.30
N ILE A 271 -38.65 -14.65 53.03
CA ILE A 271 -39.81 -15.44 52.59
C ILE A 271 -39.59 -16.95 52.78
N ARG A 272 -38.36 -17.45 52.55
CA ARG A 272 -38.03 -18.86 52.81
C ARG A 272 -38.15 -19.20 54.29
N GLN A 273 -37.78 -18.28 55.17
CA GLN A 273 -37.92 -18.47 56.61
C GLN A 273 -39.39 -18.47 57.03
N GLU A 274 -40.21 -17.56 56.50
CA GLU A 274 -41.67 -17.56 56.75
C GLU A 274 -42.35 -18.85 56.26
N ILE A 275 -41.92 -19.40 55.11
CA ILE A 275 -42.42 -20.70 54.65
C ILE A 275 -42.06 -21.81 55.65
N ALA A 276 -40.81 -21.87 56.10
CA ALA A 276 -40.36 -22.88 57.05
C ALA A 276 -41.14 -22.81 58.38
N ASP A 277 -41.39 -21.60 58.89
CA ASP A 277 -42.16 -21.38 60.12
C ASP A 277 -43.63 -21.81 59.95
N LEU A 278 -44.25 -21.49 58.82
CA LEU A 278 -45.64 -21.86 58.51
C LEU A 278 -45.80 -23.37 58.27
N GLU A 279 -44.79 -24.04 57.70
CA GLU A 279 -44.75 -25.49 57.53
C GLU A 279 -44.60 -26.22 58.87
N ALA A 280 -43.75 -25.70 59.77
CA ALA A 280 -43.58 -26.22 61.12
C ALA A 280 -44.86 -26.10 61.97
N GLN A 281 -45.64 -25.03 61.79
CA GLN A 281 -46.92 -24.81 62.48
C GLN A 281 -48.09 -25.67 61.93
N GLY A 282 -47.94 -26.28 60.75
CA GLY A 282 -49.02 -26.89 59.97
C GLY A 282 -48.88 -28.37 59.65
N ALA A 283 -48.02 -29.12 60.36
CA ALA A 283 -47.71 -30.52 60.05
C ALA A 283 -48.96 -31.41 59.95
N GLY A 284 -49.21 -31.96 58.74
CA GLY A 284 -50.23 -33.01 58.51
C GLY A 284 -51.60 -32.57 57.97
N LYS A 285 -51.83 -31.28 57.66
CA LYS A 285 -53.11 -30.81 57.07
C LYS A 285 -52.98 -30.54 55.56
N PRO A 286 -53.94 -30.99 54.72
CA PRO A 286 -53.89 -30.74 53.27
C PRO A 286 -54.00 -29.25 52.96
N ILE A 287 -53.08 -28.74 52.14
CA ILE A 287 -52.94 -27.33 51.79
C ILE A 287 -54.08 -26.93 50.85
N ARG A 288 -54.98 -26.06 51.31
CA ARG A 288 -56.07 -25.51 50.48
C ARG A 288 -55.55 -24.40 49.55
N PRO A 289 -56.14 -24.20 48.35
CA PRO A 289 -55.66 -23.23 47.35
C PRO A 289 -55.61 -21.76 47.83
N GLN A 290 -56.42 -21.40 48.83
CA GLN A 290 -56.47 -20.07 49.45
C GLN A 290 -55.77 -20.01 50.82
N ALA A 291 -55.06 -21.07 51.22
CA ALA A 291 -54.31 -21.06 52.47
C ALA A 291 -53.14 -20.07 52.39
N ARG A 292 -52.82 -19.45 53.53
CA ARG A 292 -51.71 -18.50 53.68
C ARG A 292 -50.40 -19.05 53.09
N LEU A 293 -50.12 -20.33 53.28
CA LEU A 293 -48.97 -21.04 52.71
C LEU A 293 -48.91 -20.93 51.17
N SER A 294 -50.02 -21.16 50.47
CA SER A 294 -50.11 -21.09 49.00
C SER A 294 -49.87 -19.68 48.46
N GLN A 295 -50.25 -18.65 49.22
CA GLN A 295 -49.99 -17.25 48.87
C GLN A 295 -48.50 -16.91 49.00
N VAL A 296 -47.85 -17.35 50.09
CA VAL A 296 -46.40 -17.14 50.31
C VAL A 296 -45.58 -17.87 49.26
N TYR A 297 -45.99 -19.09 48.85
CA TYR A 297 -45.37 -19.81 47.73
C TYR A 297 -45.45 -19.05 46.39
N ARG A 298 -46.62 -18.50 46.04
CA ARG A 298 -46.77 -17.67 44.83
C ARG A 298 -45.90 -16.40 44.90
N HIS A 299 -45.82 -15.78 46.08
CA HIS A 299 -44.98 -14.62 46.29
C HIS A 299 -43.48 -14.96 46.11
N LYS A 300 -43.00 -16.09 46.66
CA LYS A 300 -41.65 -16.61 46.42
C LYS A 300 -41.36 -16.78 44.93
N THR A 301 -42.23 -17.47 44.19
CA THR A 301 -42.04 -17.69 42.74
C THR A 301 -42.00 -16.38 41.96
N SER A 302 -42.82 -15.39 42.32
CA SER A 302 -42.79 -14.06 41.70
C SER A 302 -41.44 -13.36 41.95
N GLN A 303 -40.95 -13.36 43.19
CA GLN A 303 -39.65 -12.78 43.56
C GLN A 303 -38.48 -13.51 42.90
N GLU A 304 -38.54 -14.84 42.77
CA GLU A 304 -37.54 -15.66 42.04
C GLU A 304 -37.50 -15.30 40.56
N ARG A 305 -38.67 -15.12 39.90
CA ARG A 305 -38.72 -14.63 38.51
C ARG A 305 -38.14 -13.22 38.37
N GLN A 306 -38.41 -12.32 39.31
CA GLN A 306 -37.84 -10.99 39.31
C GLN A 306 -36.31 -11.00 39.49
N LEU A 307 -35.78 -11.91 40.32
CA LEU A 307 -34.34 -12.09 40.48
C LEU A 307 -33.69 -12.62 39.21
N GLN A 308 -34.29 -13.63 38.57
CA GLN A 308 -33.81 -14.16 37.29
C GLN A 308 -33.82 -13.08 36.19
N SER A 309 -34.87 -12.26 36.13
CA SER A 309 -34.91 -11.10 35.22
C SER A 309 -33.82 -10.08 35.53
N ALA A 310 -33.57 -9.77 36.80
CA ALA A 310 -32.50 -8.84 37.18
C ALA A 310 -31.09 -9.36 36.84
N LEU A 311 -30.86 -10.68 36.96
CA LEU A 311 -29.61 -11.34 36.53
C LEU A 311 -29.44 -11.30 35.01
N ALA A 312 -30.51 -11.55 34.25
CA ALA A 312 -30.47 -11.47 32.79
C ALA A 312 -30.17 -10.04 32.30
N LEU A 313 -30.83 -9.03 32.90
CA LEU A 313 -30.60 -7.62 32.59
C LEU A 313 -29.19 -7.15 32.99
N GLU A 314 -28.65 -7.67 34.09
CA GLU A 314 -27.26 -7.41 34.49
C GLU A 314 -26.27 -7.96 33.44
N SER A 315 -26.45 -9.21 33.01
CA SER A 315 -25.62 -9.81 31.96
C SER A 315 -25.65 -8.99 30.67
N GLN A 316 -26.84 -8.55 30.24
CA GLN A 316 -27.01 -7.69 29.08
C GLN A 316 -26.31 -6.33 29.27
N ALA A 317 -26.43 -5.71 30.44
CA ALA A 317 -25.77 -4.45 30.76
C ALA A 317 -24.24 -4.59 30.76
N ARG A 318 -23.70 -5.70 31.29
CA ARG A 318 -22.25 -6.00 31.24
C ARG A 318 -21.75 -6.13 29.80
N GLN A 319 -22.48 -6.85 28.95
CA GLN A 319 -22.12 -6.99 27.53
C GLN A 319 -22.18 -5.65 26.78
N ALA A 320 -23.20 -4.83 27.04
CA ALA A 320 -23.31 -3.50 26.46
C ALA A 320 -22.17 -2.58 26.92
N LEU A 321 -21.85 -2.59 28.22
CA LEU A 321 -20.74 -1.84 28.79
C LEU A 321 -19.40 -2.23 28.16
N ALA A 322 -19.11 -3.54 28.06
CA ALA A 322 -17.89 -4.03 27.44
C ALA A 322 -17.74 -3.56 25.98
N ARG A 323 -18.81 -3.64 25.18
CA ARG A 323 -18.81 -3.13 23.80
C ARG A 323 -18.56 -1.62 23.73
N HIS A 324 -19.18 -0.85 24.63
CA HIS A 324 -18.98 0.60 24.65
C HIS A 324 -17.59 1.01 25.14
N GLN A 325 -17.01 0.27 26.09
CA GLN A 325 -15.63 0.46 26.54
C GLN A 325 -14.62 0.12 25.44
N GLY A 326 -14.83 -0.98 24.71
CA GLY A 326 -13.99 -1.33 23.55
C GLY A 326 -14.00 -0.23 22.50
N HIS A 327 -15.18 0.26 22.12
CA HIS A 327 -15.28 1.36 21.16
C HIS A 327 -14.69 2.68 21.69
N LEU A 328 -14.84 2.97 22.98
CA LEU A 328 -14.19 4.14 23.58
C LEU A 328 -12.66 4.04 23.48
N ALA A 329 -12.09 2.85 23.73
CA ALA A 329 -10.66 2.62 23.59
C ALA A 329 -10.19 2.80 22.13
N GLU A 330 -10.96 2.30 21.14
CA GLU A 330 -10.68 2.55 19.71
C GLU A 330 -10.65 4.05 19.38
N LEU A 331 -11.64 4.82 19.85
CA LEU A 331 -11.69 6.27 19.64
C LEU A 331 -10.52 6.99 20.33
N GLN A 332 -10.10 6.52 21.52
CA GLN A 332 -8.96 7.06 22.24
C GLN A 332 -7.63 6.79 21.50
N ALA A 333 -7.44 5.58 20.98
CA ALA A 333 -6.28 5.24 20.16
C ALA A 333 -6.22 6.12 18.89
N GLN A 334 -7.34 6.29 18.19
CA GLN A 334 -7.43 7.20 17.04
C GLN A 334 -7.08 8.65 17.40
N ARG A 335 -7.44 9.10 18.61
CA ARG A 335 -7.09 10.44 19.10
C ARG A 335 -5.58 10.59 19.30
N GLU A 336 -4.94 9.59 19.88
CA GLU A 336 -3.48 9.59 20.08
C GLU A 336 -2.73 9.60 18.75
N GLU A 337 -3.16 8.77 17.79
CA GLU A 337 -2.62 8.77 16.42
C GLU A 337 -2.76 10.14 15.75
N LEU A 338 -3.93 10.78 15.88
CA LEU A 338 -4.20 12.08 15.26
C LEU A 338 -3.40 13.22 15.92
N ILE A 339 -3.15 13.15 17.24
CA ILE A 339 -2.28 14.09 17.95
C ILE A 339 -0.84 13.94 17.48
N HIS A 340 -0.35 12.71 17.36
CA HIS A 340 0.99 12.45 16.83
C HIS A 340 1.13 12.97 15.40
N TRP A 341 0.12 12.72 14.56
CA TRP A 341 0.07 13.23 13.20
C TRP A 341 0.09 14.76 13.14
N LEU A 342 -0.71 15.44 13.97
CA LEU A 342 -0.72 16.90 14.06
C LEU A 342 0.67 17.44 14.43
N ALA A 343 1.32 16.86 15.43
CA ALA A 343 2.66 17.27 15.86
C ALA A 343 3.69 17.12 14.72
N GLN A 344 3.62 16.03 13.95
CA GLN A 344 4.48 15.82 12.78
C GLN A 344 4.26 16.90 11.72
N LEU A 345 3.00 17.24 11.42
CA LEU A 345 2.69 18.28 10.44
C LEU A 345 3.13 19.68 10.89
N GLU A 346 3.04 19.96 12.18
CA GLU A 346 3.51 21.21 12.76
C GLU A 346 5.04 21.33 12.65
N LEU A 347 5.78 20.24 12.95
CA LEU A 347 7.23 20.17 12.75
C LEU A 347 7.62 20.35 11.28
N ASP A 348 6.87 19.72 10.38
CA ASP A 348 7.06 19.88 8.94
C ASP A 348 6.91 21.35 8.50
N ASN A 349 5.90 22.04 9.02
CA ASN A 349 5.67 23.45 8.73
C ASN A 349 6.73 24.37 9.34
N GLN A 350 7.32 24.03 10.50
CA GLN A 350 8.38 24.83 11.14
C GLN A 350 9.66 24.86 10.32
N SER A 351 10.00 23.75 9.67
CA SER A 351 11.16 23.64 8.78
C SER A 351 10.91 24.17 7.37
N LEU A 352 9.68 24.57 7.04
CA LEU A 352 9.29 24.97 5.69
C LEU A 352 9.52 26.46 5.45
N VAL A 353 10.52 26.80 4.63
CA VAL A 353 10.85 28.18 4.29
C VAL A 353 9.97 28.72 3.14
N HIS A 354 9.78 27.93 2.09
CA HIS A 354 9.07 28.34 0.87
C HIS A 354 8.05 27.26 0.46
N PRO A 355 6.79 27.38 0.92
CA PRO A 355 5.76 26.41 0.52
C PRO A 355 5.44 26.53 -0.97
N VAL A 356 5.33 25.40 -1.64
CA VAL A 356 4.97 25.33 -3.07
C VAL A 356 3.61 24.67 -3.25
N ARG A 357 2.82 25.12 -4.23
CA ARG A 357 1.60 24.40 -4.60
C ARG A 357 1.99 23.19 -5.44
N ILE A 358 1.51 22.03 -5.04
CA ILE A 358 1.73 20.78 -5.77
C ILE A 358 0.40 20.08 -5.95
N ARG A 359 0.19 19.61 -7.18
CA ARG A 359 -0.97 18.82 -7.59
C ARG A 359 -0.55 17.40 -7.91
N TRP A 360 -1.27 16.44 -7.35
CA TRP A 360 -1.18 15.03 -7.69
C TRP A 360 -2.29 14.63 -8.65
N LEU A 361 -1.91 14.02 -9.77
CA LEU A 361 -2.78 13.22 -10.63
C LEU A 361 -2.51 11.76 -10.30
N LEU A 362 -3.50 11.07 -9.74
CA LEU A 362 -3.37 9.69 -9.28
C LEU A 362 -4.37 8.79 -10.00
N ASP A 363 -3.96 7.55 -10.22
CA ASP A 363 -4.87 6.49 -10.64
C ASP A 363 -5.90 6.17 -9.52
N GLY A 364 -7.06 5.61 -9.91
CA GLY A 364 -8.15 5.22 -9.03
C GLY A 364 -7.74 4.23 -7.93
N GLY A 365 -6.65 3.48 -8.10
CA GLY A 365 -6.08 2.63 -7.05
C GLY A 365 -5.67 3.39 -5.77
N PHE A 366 -5.40 4.70 -5.86
CA PHE A 366 -5.08 5.57 -4.71
C PHE A 366 -6.28 6.37 -4.20
N GLY A 367 -7.46 6.16 -4.78
CA GLY A 367 -8.65 6.98 -4.54
C GLY A 367 -9.45 6.67 -3.27
N ASP A 368 -8.91 5.90 -2.32
CA ASP A 368 -9.59 5.61 -1.06
C ASP A 368 -9.60 6.82 -0.11
N ALA A 369 -10.55 6.83 0.82
CA ALA A 369 -10.76 7.98 1.70
C ALA A 369 -9.56 8.28 2.62
N ALA A 370 -8.81 7.27 3.04
CA ALA A 370 -7.65 7.47 3.93
C ALA A 370 -6.51 8.16 3.17
N ASN A 371 -6.24 7.71 1.95
CA ASN A 371 -5.23 8.30 1.05
C ASN A 371 -5.57 9.73 0.64
N VAL A 372 -6.82 9.98 0.26
CA VAL A 372 -7.28 11.34 -0.08
C VAL A 372 -7.17 12.26 1.13
N THR A 373 -7.60 11.81 2.32
CA THR A 373 -7.47 12.60 3.56
C THR A 373 -6.01 12.93 3.86
N TYR A 374 -5.12 11.93 3.78
CA TYR A 374 -3.69 12.10 4.01
C TYR A 374 -3.08 13.17 3.09
N LEU A 375 -3.33 13.11 1.78
CA LEU A 375 -2.81 14.07 0.81
C LEU A 375 -3.37 15.48 1.00
N ILE A 376 -4.67 15.60 1.35
CA ILE A 376 -5.30 16.89 1.66
C ILE A 376 -4.62 17.53 2.87
N GLU A 377 -4.41 16.77 3.94
CA GLU A 377 -3.76 17.23 5.16
C GLU A 377 -2.29 17.61 4.92
N LEU A 378 -1.61 16.92 4.01
CA LEU A 378 -0.28 17.28 3.57
C LEU A 378 -0.21 18.57 2.72
N GLY A 379 -1.36 19.08 2.28
CA GLY A 379 -1.49 20.36 1.57
C GLY A 379 -1.64 20.26 0.06
N TYR A 380 -1.71 19.04 -0.50
CA TYR A 380 -1.79 18.83 -1.94
C TYR A 380 -3.13 19.19 -2.56
N GLU A 381 -3.10 19.51 -3.86
CA GLU A 381 -4.27 19.44 -4.74
C GLU A 381 -4.32 18.04 -5.35
N ILE A 382 -5.50 17.42 -5.43
CA ILE A 382 -5.60 16.01 -5.84
C ILE A 382 -6.65 15.87 -6.92
N TYR A 383 -6.27 15.16 -7.98
CA TYR A 383 -7.18 14.66 -9.00
C TYR A 383 -7.00 13.15 -9.05
N THR A 384 -8.04 12.44 -8.64
CA THR A 384 -8.11 10.98 -8.70
C THR A 384 -9.54 10.59 -9.05
N THR A 385 -9.69 9.43 -9.67
CA THR A 385 -11.02 8.80 -9.74
C THR A 385 -11.36 8.27 -8.35
N ALA A 386 -12.56 8.56 -7.86
CA ALA A 386 -13.02 8.03 -6.59
C ALA A 386 -13.04 6.50 -6.66
N HIS A 387 -12.43 5.84 -5.67
CA HIS A 387 -12.44 4.38 -5.60
C HIS A 387 -13.90 3.91 -5.45
N ASN A 388 -14.41 3.19 -6.44
CA ASN A 388 -15.74 2.61 -6.40
C ASN A 388 -15.61 1.13 -6.02
N GLY A 389 -16.22 0.74 -4.89
CA GLY A 389 -16.26 -0.65 -4.43
C GLY A 389 -16.91 -1.63 -5.42
N LYS A 390 -17.47 -1.16 -6.55
CA LYS A 390 -17.97 -2.01 -7.65
C LYS A 390 -16.94 -3.01 -8.18
N THR A 391 -15.65 -2.69 -8.23
CA THR A 391 -14.63 -3.67 -8.67
C THR A 391 -14.47 -4.78 -7.64
N THR A 392 -14.37 -4.43 -6.36
CA THR A 392 -14.34 -5.40 -5.26
C THR A 392 -15.62 -6.24 -5.22
N GLN A 393 -16.79 -5.60 -5.38
CA GLN A 393 -18.07 -6.29 -5.41
C GLN A 393 -18.18 -7.20 -6.65
N GLY A 394 -17.69 -6.76 -7.81
CA GLY A 394 -17.64 -7.55 -9.03
C GLY A 394 -16.76 -8.78 -8.88
N LEU A 395 -15.58 -8.62 -8.27
CA LEU A 395 -14.68 -9.74 -7.94
C LEU A 395 -15.31 -10.69 -6.91
N LEU A 396 -15.93 -10.16 -5.85
CA LEU A 396 -16.65 -10.97 -4.88
C LEU A 396 -17.81 -11.74 -5.51
N ASN A 397 -18.51 -11.15 -6.47
CA ASN A 397 -19.60 -11.81 -7.20
C ASN A 397 -19.10 -12.86 -8.21
N GLN A 398 -17.81 -12.86 -8.55
CA GLN A 398 -17.18 -13.92 -9.35
C GLN A 398 -16.73 -15.10 -8.47
N LEU A 399 -16.76 -14.96 -7.14
CA LEU A 399 -16.48 -16.05 -6.23
C LEU A 399 -17.77 -16.83 -5.96
N GLU A 400 -17.70 -18.15 -6.06
CA GLU A 400 -18.80 -19.02 -5.63
C GLU A 400 -19.08 -18.80 -4.13
N PRO A 401 -20.34 -18.70 -3.69
CA PRO A 401 -20.70 -18.47 -2.27
C PRO A 401 -20.14 -19.52 -1.30
N GLU A 402 -19.85 -20.72 -1.82
CA GLU A 402 -19.29 -21.86 -1.09
C GLU A 402 -17.83 -22.14 -1.48
N ALA A 403 -17.09 -21.14 -1.99
CA ALA A 403 -15.68 -21.32 -2.34
C ALA A 403 -14.89 -21.86 -1.14
N THR A 404 -14.50 -23.13 -1.21
CA THR A 404 -13.67 -23.79 -0.21
C THR A 404 -12.23 -23.35 -0.43
N TRP A 405 -11.78 -22.42 0.42
CA TRP A 405 -10.41 -21.94 0.39
C TRP A 405 -9.48 -22.95 1.05
N THR A 406 -8.65 -23.61 0.26
CA THR A 406 -7.58 -24.47 0.77
C THR A 406 -6.32 -23.63 0.91
N GLN A 407 -5.77 -23.56 2.13
CA GLN A 407 -4.48 -22.91 2.35
C GLN A 407 -3.40 -23.71 1.62
N VAL A 408 -2.88 -23.17 0.52
CA VAL A 408 -1.78 -23.77 -0.23
C VAL A 408 -0.45 -23.51 0.50
N GLY A 409 0.35 -24.56 0.65
CA GLY A 409 1.65 -24.48 1.31
C GLY A 409 2.68 -23.68 0.51
N VAL A 410 3.81 -23.36 1.15
CA VAL A 410 4.89 -22.47 0.66
C VAL A 410 5.49 -22.91 -0.70
N GLN A 411 5.22 -24.13 -1.17
CA GLN A 411 5.76 -24.67 -2.42
C GLN A 411 4.71 -25.01 -3.50
N THR A 412 3.42 -24.75 -3.27
CA THR A 412 2.37 -25.15 -4.23
C THR A 412 1.89 -23.94 -5.02
N GLN A 413 2.27 -23.88 -6.30
CA GLN A 413 1.79 -22.89 -7.24
C GLN A 413 0.27 -23.06 -7.42
N ALA A 414 -0.49 -21.97 -7.35
CA ALA A 414 -1.91 -21.96 -7.67
C ALA A 414 -2.12 -22.09 -9.19
N ILE A 415 -1.72 -23.21 -9.79
CA ILE A 415 -2.12 -23.63 -11.13
C ILE A 415 -2.23 -25.15 -11.13
N GLU A 416 -3.36 -25.67 -10.68
CA GLU A 416 -3.91 -26.92 -11.19
C GLU A 416 -5.42 -26.73 -11.35
N LEU A 417 -5.80 -25.80 -12.23
CA LEU A 417 -7.13 -25.84 -12.83
C LEU A 417 -7.04 -26.85 -13.98
N SER A 418 -7.72 -27.99 -13.81
CA SER A 418 -7.84 -29.04 -14.83
C SER A 418 -8.19 -28.44 -16.21
N PRO A 419 -7.71 -29.02 -17.33
CA PRO A 419 -7.84 -28.45 -18.68
C PRO A 419 -9.27 -28.41 -19.27
N ALA A 420 -10.31 -28.54 -18.45
CA ALA A 420 -11.66 -28.87 -18.93
C ALA A 420 -12.72 -27.78 -18.71
N GLN A 421 -12.38 -26.59 -18.22
CA GLN A 421 -13.35 -25.49 -18.17
C GLN A 421 -12.94 -24.35 -19.10
N PRO A 422 -13.60 -24.18 -20.26
CA PRO A 422 -13.48 -22.94 -21.00
C PRO A 422 -14.09 -21.84 -20.11
N PHE A 423 -13.27 -20.84 -19.77
CA PHE A 423 -13.82 -19.56 -19.33
C PHE A 423 -14.82 -19.13 -20.40
N GLY A 424 -16.08 -18.97 -19.99
CA GLY A 424 -17.17 -18.58 -20.88
C GLY A 424 -16.75 -17.36 -21.70
N ALA A 425 -17.11 -17.37 -22.99
CA ALA A 425 -16.89 -16.24 -23.87
C ALA A 425 -17.41 -14.96 -23.20
N CYS A 426 -16.49 -14.09 -22.80
CA CYS A 426 -16.82 -12.76 -22.28
C CYS A 426 -16.98 -11.82 -23.49
N PRO A 427 -18.07 -11.03 -23.57
CA PRO A 427 -18.27 -10.04 -24.63
C PRO A 427 -17.23 -8.91 -24.59
#